data_AF-A0A497N6E8-F1
#
_entry.id   AF-A0A497N6E8-F1
#
_cell.length_a   1.000
_cell.length_b   1.000
_cell.length_c   1.000
_cell.angle_alpha   90.00
_cell.angle_beta   90.00
_cell.angle_gamma   90.00
#
_symmetry.space_group_name_H-M   'P 1'
#
loop_
_entity.id
_entity.type
_entity.pdbx_description
1 polymer ?
#
loop_
_entity_poly.entity_id
_entity_poly.type
_entity_poly.pdbx_seq_one_letter_code
_entity_poly.pdbx_strand_id
1 'polypeptide(L)'
;MGLVLLGRSEELVLGVFRRWPGRAFRVRDIAREAGLGKVAAQSALYRLWRRGLVLRSREPLVEYRGEFRGRAGKIANTRSYYLYIAAPEGFDPKKKGELWFTVKVPGAPQRVCFVPYRAEYVNKRGKAIRGPSKAKKILEYLQAHAGEAFYSKDLAEALSLKARDIMANVRRFESKSLVIVRGYGSGERQTPSRRTPKRGLAEKPVRVLLLGSGLRFPHLGGAL
;
A
#
# COMPACT_ATOMS: atom_id res chain seq x y z
N MET A 1 -33.23 -16.30 3.66
CA MET A 1 -31.98 -15.81 3.02
C MET A 1 -31.92 -14.31 3.17
N GLY A 2 -31.04 -13.76 4.02
CA GLY A 2 -30.91 -12.31 4.17
C GLY A 2 -30.31 -11.70 2.90
N LEU A 3 -30.97 -10.69 2.32
CA LEU A 3 -30.41 -9.91 1.21
C LEU A 3 -29.14 -9.21 1.72
N VAL A 4 -27.98 -9.81 1.44
CA VAL A 4 -26.72 -9.10 1.62
C VAL A 4 -26.64 -8.11 0.46
N LEU A 5 -26.74 -6.81 0.76
CA LEU A 5 -26.50 -5.76 -0.24
C LEU A 5 -25.04 -5.86 -0.71
N LEU A 6 -24.87 -6.45 -1.89
CA LEU A 6 -23.61 -6.56 -2.59
C LEU A 6 -23.45 -5.35 -3.52
N GLY A 7 -22.25 -4.79 -3.59
CA GLY A 7 -21.92 -3.83 -4.64
C GLY A 7 -21.83 -4.53 -6.00
N ARG A 8 -22.03 -3.79 -7.10
CA ARG A 8 -21.95 -4.31 -8.48
C ARG A 8 -20.69 -5.15 -8.74
N SER A 9 -19.53 -4.72 -8.25
CA SER A 9 -18.28 -5.49 -8.43
C SER A 9 -18.25 -6.80 -7.65
N GLU A 10 -18.92 -6.88 -6.50
CA GLU A 10 -19.00 -8.11 -5.69
C GLU A 10 -19.91 -9.13 -6.35
N GLU A 11 -21.03 -8.68 -6.93
CA GLU A 11 -21.94 -9.53 -7.71
C GLU A 11 -21.26 -10.12 -8.94
N LEU A 12 -20.52 -9.29 -9.70
CA LEU A 12 -19.76 -9.76 -10.86
C LEU A 12 -18.72 -10.81 -10.47
N VAL A 13 -18.00 -10.60 -9.36
CA VAL A 13 -17.04 -11.58 -8.84
C VAL A 13 -17.72 -12.87 -8.39
N LEU A 14 -18.84 -12.80 -7.66
CA LEU A 14 -19.60 -14.00 -7.29
C LEU A 14 -20.18 -14.72 -8.50
N GLY A 15 -20.58 -13.99 -9.54
CA GLY A 15 -21.02 -14.55 -10.82
C GLY A 15 -19.98 -15.48 -11.46
N VAL A 16 -18.69 -15.15 -11.34
CA VAL A 16 -17.60 -16.04 -11.81
C VAL A 16 -17.61 -17.37 -11.05
N PHE A 17 -17.75 -17.33 -9.72
CA PHE A 17 -17.80 -18.56 -8.92
C PHE A 17 -19.07 -19.37 -9.13
N ARG A 18 -20.22 -18.71 -9.37
CA ARG A 18 -21.49 -19.38 -9.71
C ARG A 18 -21.41 -20.10 -11.05
N ARG A 19 -20.74 -19.50 -12.04
CA ARG A 19 -20.53 -20.11 -13.36
C ARG A 19 -19.62 -21.34 -13.29
N TRP A 20 -18.69 -21.35 -12.33
CA TRP A 20 -17.67 -22.40 -12.20
C TRP A 20 -17.61 -22.93 -10.75
N PRO A 21 -18.62 -23.67 -10.29
CA PRO A 21 -18.69 -24.15 -8.92
C PRO A 21 -17.50 -25.08 -8.61
N GLY A 22 -16.96 -24.98 -7.39
CA GLY A 22 -15.84 -25.81 -6.93
C GLY A 22 -14.47 -25.48 -7.53
N ARG A 23 -14.37 -24.52 -8.45
CA ARG A 23 -13.09 -24.11 -9.04
C ARG A 23 -12.41 -23.01 -8.22
N ALA A 24 -11.09 -23.14 -8.05
CA ALA A 24 -10.27 -22.09 -7.45
C ALA A 24 -9.70 -21.15 -8.52
N PHE A 25 -9.67 -19.85 -8.20
CA PHE A 25 -9.24 -18.81 -9.13
C PHE A 25 -8.19 -17.87 -8.53
N ARG A 26 -7.31 -17.37 -9.40
CA ARG A 26 -6.41 -16.25 -9.08
C ARG A 26 -7.13 -14.93 -9.33
N VAL A 27 -6.74 -13.87 -8.62
CA VAL A 27 -7.35 -12.52 -8.78
C VAL A 27 -7.32 -12.05 -10.23
N ARG A 28 -6.24 -12.33 -10.99
CA ARG A 28 -6.15 -11.94 -12.40
C ARG A 28 -7.17 -12.65 -13.26
N ASP A 29 -7.38 -13.94 -13.01
CA ASP A 29 -8.31 -14.75 -13.77
C ASP A 29 -9.75 -14.28 -13.46
N ILE A 30 -10.07 -14.03 -12.18
CA ILE A 30 -11.36 -13.43 -11.76
C ILE A 30 -11.58 -12.07 -12.41
N ALA A 31 -10.57 -11.20 -12.41
CA ALA A 31 -10.66 -9.88 -13.01
C ALA A 31 -11.00 -9.95 -14.51
N ARG A 32 -10.36 -10.88 -15.24
CA ARG A 32 -10.63 -11.11 -16.65
C ARG A 32 -12.04 -11.65 -16.88
N GLU A 33 -12.45 -12.70 -16.15
CA GLU A 33 -13.78 -13.31 -16.33
C GLU A 33 -14.92 -12.38 -15.91
N ALA A 34 -14.71 -11.53 -14.89
CA ALA A 34 -15.69 -10.57 -14.40
C ALA A 34 -15.73 -9.26 -15.19
N GLY A 35 -14.82 -9.05 -16.16
CA GLY A 35 -14.70 -7.78 -16.89
C GLY A 35 -14.26 -6.61 -15.99
N LEU A 36 -13.52 -6.87 -14.92
CA LEU A 36 -13.11 -5.86 -13.94
C LEU A 36 -11.62 -5.53 -14.05
N GLY A 37 -11.27 -4.29 -13.71
CA GLY A 37 -9.88 -3.93 -13.44
C GLY A 37 -9.33 -4.71 -12.24
N LYS A 38 -8.03 -5.04 -12.27
CA LYS A 38 -7.37 -5.85 -11.22
C LYS A 38 -7.59 -5.31 -9.81
N VAL A 39 -7.51 -3.99 -9.62
CA VAL A 39 -7.71 -3.33 -8.31
C VAL A 39 -9.15 -3.50 -7.84
N ALA A 40 -10.13 -3.30 -8.72
CA ALA A 40 -11.55 -3.46 -8.40
C ALA A 40 -11.87 -4.91 -8.00
N ALA A 41 -11.36 -5.89 -8.77
CA ALA A 41 -11.50 -7.30 -8.44
C ALA A 41 -10.87 -7.66 -7.09
N GLN A 42 -9.67 -7.13 -6.80
CA GLN A 42 -8.99 -7.35 -5.52
C GLN A 42 -9.78 -6.75 -4.34
N SER A 43 -10.30 -5.53 -4.48
CA SER A 43 -11.12 -4.90 -3.45
C SER A 43 -12.45 -5.63 -3.23
N ALA A 44 -13.12 -6.07 -4.30
CA ALA A 44 -14.33 -6.86 -4.21
C ALA A 44 -14.09 -8.20 -3.52
N LEU A 45 -13.04 -8.94 -3.92
CA LEU A 45 -12.66 -10.20 -3.27
C LEU A 45 -12.34 -10.02 -1.79
N TYR A 46 -11.66 -8.94 -1.42
CA TYR A 46 -11.37 -8.66 -0.01
C TYR A 46 -12.65 -8.48 0.80
N ARG A 47 -13.64 -7.75 0.27
CA ARG A 47 -14.93 -7.55 0.95
C ARG A 47 -15.75 -8.84 1.01
N LEU A 48 -15.80 -9.61 -0.07
CA LEU A 48 -16.46 -10.93 -0.10
C LEU A 48 -15.81 -11.90 0.90
N TRP A 49 -14.48 -11.90 1.01
CA TRP A 49 -13.75 -12.74 1.96
C TRP A 49 -14.07 -12.31 3.39
N ARG A 50 -14.10 -11.00 3.68
CA ARG A 50 -14.53 -10.46 4.98
C ARG A 50 -15.96 -10.84 5.35
N ARG A 51 -16.85 -10.96 4.36
CA ARG A 51 -18.25 -11.40 4.54
C ARG A 51 -18.38 -12.92 4.64
N GLY A 52 -17.31 -13.68 4.44
CA GLY A 52 -17.31 -15.15 4.47
C GLY A 52 -17.92 -15.81 3.24
N LEU A 53 -18.18 -15.06 2.16
CA LEU A 53 -18.80 -15.59 0.93
C LEU A 53 -17.78 -16.27 0.00
N VAL A 54 -16.50 -15.93 0.15
CA VAL A 54 -15.38 -16.59 -0.51
C VAL A 54 -14.34 -16.95 0.53
N LEU A 55 -13.55 -17.98 0.24
CA LEU A 55 -12.40 -18.37 1.04
C LEU A 55 -11.13 -18.11 0.24
N ARG A 56 -10.04 -17.88 0.96
CA ARG A 56 -8.72 -17.61 0.37
C ARG A 56 -7.74 -18.67 0.80
N SER A 57 -6.77 -19.01 -0.05
CA SER A 57 -5.66 -19.87 0.37
C SER A 57 -4.97 -19.28 1.61
N ARG A 58 -4.63 -20.16 2.56
CA ARG A 58 -3.91 -19.80 3.79
C ARG A 58 -2.57 -19.17 3.46
N GLU A 59 -1.85 -19.84 2.57
CA GLU A 59 -0.53 -19.41 2.09
C GLU A 59 -0.62 -18.98 0.61
N PRO A 60 0.23 -18.03 0.19
CA PRO A 60 0.34 -17.69 -1.20
C PRO A 60 1.09 -18.80 -1.95
N LEU A 61 0.57 -19.19 -3.11
CA LEU A 61 1.29 -20.06 -4.03
C LEU A 61 2.33 -19.24 -4.79
N VAL A 62 3.47 -19.86 -5.07
CA VAL A 62 4.58 -19.24 -5.79
C VAL A 62 4.70 -19.87 -7.17
N GLU A 63 4.61 -19.04 -8.20
CA GLU A 63 4.83 -19.47 -9.58
C GLU A 63 6.10 -18.80 -10.10
N TYR A 64 7.02 -19.62 -10.58
CA TYR A 64 8.19 -19.17 -11.31
C TYR A 64 7.82 -19.03 -12.79
N ARG A 65 7.88 -17.81 -13.32
CA ARG A 65 7.64 -17.56 -14.74
C ARG A 65 8.89 -16.97 -15.38
N GLY A 66 9.58 -17.79 -16.16
CA GLY A 66 10.66 -17.36 -17.04
C GLY A 66 10.13 -17.00 -18.42
N GLU A 67 10.39 -15.80 -18.89
CA GLU A 67 10.19 -15.41 -20.29
C GLU A 67 11.57 -15.21 -20.93
N PHE A 68 11.85 -15.97 -22.00
CA PHE A 68 13.05 -15.76 -22.82
C PHE A 68 12.81 -14.55 -23.74
N ARG A 69 13.65 -13.52 -23.63
CA ARG A 69 13.55 -12.28 -24.43
C ARG A 69 14.67 -12.18 -25.47
N GLY A 70 15.06 -13.30 -26.07
CA GLY A 70 16.10 -13.33 -27.08
C GLY A 70 17.43 -12.80 -26.54
N ARG A 71 18.03 -11.81 -27.22
CA ARG A 71 19.32 -11.21 -26.84
C ARG A 71 19.30 -10.48 -25.48
N ALA A 72 18.13 -10.10 -24.97
CA ALA A 72 17.99 -9.52 -23.63
C ALA A 72 18.02 -10.58 -22.50
N GLY A 73 18.25 -11.85 -22.83
CA GLY A 73 18.38 -12.95 -21.87
C GLY A 73 17.03 -13.48 -21.36
N LYS A 74 17.05 -14.16 -20.22
CA LYS A 74 15.86 -14.70 -19.53
C LYS A 74 15.45 -13.75 -18.42
N ILE A 75 14.22 -13.23 -18.48
CA ILE A 75 13.62 -12.54 -17.34
C ILE A 75 12.75 -13.54 -16.59
N ALA A 76 13.13 -13.82 -15.35
CA ALA A 76 12.34 -14.64 -14.45
C ALA A 76 11.61 -13.74 -13.45
N ASN A 77 10.29 -13.89 -13.38
CA ASN A 77 9.46 -13.26 -12.36
C ASN A 77 8.86 -14.34 -11.48
N THR A 78 9.38 -14.47 -10.27
CA THR A 78 8.74 -15.24 -9.20
C THR A 78 7.56 -14.43 -8.67
N ARG A 79 6.34 -14.90 -8.92
CA ARG A 79 5.13 -14.21 -8.47
C ARG A 79 4.39 -15.06 -7.45
N SER A 80 4.17 -14.47 -6.29
CA SER A 80 3.30 -15.04 -5.26
C SER A 80 1.86 -14.56 -5.47
N TYR A 81 0.89 -15.47 -5.35
CA TYR A 81 -0.53 -15.15 -5.43
C TYR A 81 -1.36 -16.03 -4.50
N TYR A 82 -2.51 -15.51 -4.10
CA TYR A 82 -3.52 -16.27 -3.38
C TYR A 82 -4.55 -16.83 -4.35
N LEU A 83 -5.08 -18.00 -4.02
CA LEU A 83 -6.25 -18.58 -4.67
C LEU A 83 -7.51 -18.25 -3.87
N TYR A 84 -8.64 -18.18 -4.56
CA TYR A 84 -9.95 -17.97 -3.98
C TYR A 84 -10.94 -19.02 -4.46
N ILE A 85 -11.84 -19.45 -3.57
CA ILE A 85 -12.98 -20.33 -3.87
C ILE A 85 -14.26 -19.71 -3.30
N ALA A 86 -15.42 -20.09 -3.83
CA ALA A 86 -16.68 -19.82 -3.13
C ALA A 86 -16.73 -20.59 -1.81
N ALA A 87 -17.28 -19.98 -0.78
CA ALA A 87 -17.60 -20.70 0.44
C ALA A 87 -18.69 -21.75 0.14
N PRO A 88 -18.56 -23.00 0.61
CA PRO A 88 -19.61 -23.99 0.42
C PRO A 88 -20.87 -23.58 1.18
N GLU A 89 -22.01 -24.06 0.72
CA GLU A 89 -23.28 -23.77 1.37
C GLU A 89 -23.28 -24.30 2.81
N GLY A 90 -23.77 -23.48 3.76
CA GLY A 90 -23.73 -23.80 5.18
C GLY A 90 -22.36 -23.61 5.86
N PHE A 91 -21.34 -23.12 5.16
CA PHE A 91 -20.06 -22.80 5.78
C PHE A 91 -20.21 -21.65 6.77
N ASP A 92 -19.94 -21.91 8.05
CA ASP A 92 -19.94 -20.89 9.09
C ASP A 92 -18.56 -20.20 9.17
N PRO A 93 -18.43 -18.93 8.77
CA PRO A 93 -17.16 -18.21 8.80
C PRO A 93 -16.64 -17.95 10.23
N LYS A 94 -17.47 -18.10 11.27
CA LYS A 94 -17.06 -17.93 12.67
C LYS A 94 -16.35 -19.16 13.23
N LYS A 95 -16.65 -20.35 12.73
CA LYS A 95 -15.95 -21.58 13.12
C LYS A 95 -14.56 -21.63 12.48
N LYS A 96 -13.59 -22.27 13.13
CA LYS A 96 -12.23 -22.46 12.61
C LYS A 96 -12.23 -23.55 11.53
N GLY A 97 -13.00 -23.32 10.46
CA GLY A 97 -13.09 -24.21 9.32
C GLY A 97 -11.91 -23.99 8.38
N GLU A 98 -10.91 -24.86 8.45
CA GLU A 98 -9.94 -25.02 7.37
C GLU A 98 -10.53 -25.98 6.34
N LEU A 99 -10.53 -25.61 5.07
CA LEU A 99 -11.00 -26.48 4.00
C LEU A 99 -9.85 -26.81 3.06
N TRP A 100 -9.60 -28.11 2.90
CA TRP A 100 -8.56 -28.62 2.02
C TRP A 100 -9.17 -29.03 0.69
N PHE A 101 -8.72 -28.40 -0.39
CA PHE A 101 -9.13 -28.74 -1.75
C PHE A 101 -7.93 -29.12 -2.60
N THR A 102 -8.11 -30.12 -3.46
CA THR A 102 -7.15 -30.42 -4.53
C THR A 102 -7.41 -29.48 -5.70
N VAL A 103 -6.49 -28.56 -5.93
CA VAL A 103 -6.60 -27.56 -6.99
C VAL A 103 -5.68 -27.92 -8.13
N LYS A 104 -6.20 -27.88 -9.36
CA LYS A 104 -5.36 -27.95 -10.57
C LYS A 104 -4.61 -26.62 -10.72
N VAL A 105 -3.31 -26.64 -10.46
CA VAL A 105 -2.39 -25.53 -10.70
C VAL A 105 -1.39 -25.91 -11.81
N PRO A 106 -0.73 -24.96 -12.49
CA PRO A 106 0.29 -25.26 -13.48
C PRO A 106 1.39 -26.16 -12.89
N GLY A 107 1.71 -27.27 -13.57
CA GLY A 107 2.67 -28.27 -13.11
C GLY A 107 1.98 -29.56 -12.63
N ALA A 108 1.31 -29.52 -11.48
CA ALA A 108 0.63 -30.68 -10.89
C ALA A 108 -0.56 -30.26 -10.00
N PRO A 109 -1.53 -31.15 -9.72
CA PRO A 109 -2.55 -30.91 -8.70
C PRO A 109 -1.89 -30.71 -7.33
N GLN A 110 -2.27 -29.63 -6.63
CA GLN A 110 -1.75 -29.33 -5.30
C GLN A 110 -2.89 -29.29 -4.28
N ARG A 111 -2.64 -29.86 -3.10
CA ARG A 111 -3.57 -29.80 -1.97
C ARG A 111 -3.40 -28.44 -1.27
N VAL A 112 -4.42 -27.60 -1.34
CA VAL A 112 -4.37 -26.22 -0.83
C VAL A 112 -5.39 -26.04 0.29
N CYS A 113 -4.95 -25.44 1.40
CA CYS A 113 -5.82 -25.07 2.52
C CYS A 113 -6.44 -23.69 2.28
N PHE A 114 -7.75 -23.61 2.37
CA PHE A 114 -8.56 -22.41 2.27
C PHE A 114 -9.14 -22.03 3.63
N VAL A 115 -9.08 -20.74 3.94
CA VAL A 115 -9.45 -20.19 5.24
C VAL A 115 -10.43 -19.03 5.13
N PRO A 116 -11.34 -18.87 6.09
CA PRO A 116 -12.19 -17.68 6.20
C PRO A 116 -11.35 -16.45 6.53
N TYR A 117 -11.97 -15.28 6.43
CA TYR A 117 -11.31 -14.04 6.82
C TYR A 117 -11.01 -14.05 8.32
N ARG A 118 -9.73 -13.86 8.64
CA ARG A 118 -9.25 -13.60 9.99
C ARG A 118 -8.12 -12.58 9.95
N ALA A 119 -7.99 -11.80 11.01
CA ALA A 119 -6.96 -10.77 11.12
C ALA A 119 -5.54 -11.36 10.98
N GLU A 120 -5.32 -12.60 11.47
CA GLU A 120 -4.06 -13.33 11.38
C GLU A 120 -3.59 -13.60 9.93
N TYR A 121 -4.54 -13.77 9.00
CA TYR A 121 -4.26 -14.03 7.59
C TYR A 121 -4.21 -12.76 6.75
N VAL A 122 -4.48 -11.58 7.31
CA VAL A 122 -4.30 -10.32 6.57
C VAL A 122 -2.81 -10.05 6.43
N ASN A 123 -2.33 -9.92 5.19
CA ASN A 123 -0.91 -9.65 4.88
C ASN A 123 -0.36 -8.55 5.79
N LYS A 124 0.57 -8.93 6.69
CA LYS A 124 1.25 -8.04 7.65
C LYS A 124 1.99 -6.86 6.99
N ARG A 125 2.23 -6.94 5.67
CA ARG A 125 2.84 -5.88 4.85
C ARG A 125 1.95 -4.63 4.68
N GLY A 126 0.66 -4.73 5.00
CA GLY A 126 -0.34 -3.77 4.53
C GLY A 126 -0.69 -2.59 5.44
N LYS A 127 -1.11 -2.79 6.70
CA LYS A 127 -1.92 -1.71 7.33
C LYS A 127 -2.00 -1.56 8.85
N ALA A 128 -1.38 -2.37 9.71
CA ALA A 128 -1.64 -2.23 11.15
C ALA A 128 -0.50 -2.55 12.13
N ILE A 129 0.52 -3.33 11.74
CA ILE A 129 1.42 -3.93 12.75
C ILE A 129 2.59 -3.01 13.16
N ARG A 130 2.98 -2.01 12.36
CA ARG A 130 4.22 -1.23 12.59
C ARG A 130 4.00 0.21 13.08
N GLY A 131 2.80 0.52 13.57
CA GLY A 131 2.45 1.90 13.93
C GLY A 131 2.42 2.84 12.71
N PRO A 132 2.34 4.17 12.91
CA PRO A 132 2.33 5.13 11.81
C PRO A 132 3.62 4.99 10.98
N SER A 133 3.46 4.91 9.65
CA SER A 133 4.59 4.87 8.71
C SER A 133 5.51 6.09 8.93
N LYS A 134 6.80 5.96 8.60
CA LYS A 134 7.76 7.09 8.68
C LYS A 134 7.22 8.34 7.98
N ALA A 135 6.62 8.18 6.81
CA ALA A 135 5.98 9.26 6.06
C ALA A 135 4.85 9.94 6.86
N LYS A 136 3.98 9.14 7.49
CA LYS A 136 2.89 9.64 8.32
C LYS A 136 3.40 10.39 9.56
N LYS A 137 4.40 9.83 10.26
CA LYS A 137 5.05 10.50 11.40
C LYS A 137 5.62 11.86 11.03
N ILE A 138 6.34 11.94 9.91
CA ILE A 138 6.92 13.21 9.42
C ILE A 138 5.80 14.20 9.10
N LEU A 139 4.77 13.78 8.37
CA LEU A 139 3.69 14.68 7.98
C LEU A 139 2.90 15.20 9.18
N GLU A 140 2.55 14.33 10.14
CA GLU A 140 1.84 14.72 11.36
C GLU A 140 2.66 15.69 12.21
N TYR A 141 3.96 15.45 12.35
CA TYR A 141 4.86 16.37 13.06
C TYR A 141 4.90 17.74 12.40
N LEU A 142 5.10 17.77 11.08
CA LEU A 142 5.07 19.03 10.35
C LEU A 142 3.72 19.73 10.53
N GLN A 143 2.60 19.00 10.44
CA GLN A 143 1.25 19.57 10.59
C GLN A 143 0.99 20.15 11.99
N ALA A 144 1.48 19.48 13.04
CA ALA A 144 1.40 19.98 14.41
C ALA A 144 2.18 21.28 14.63
N HIS A 145 3.21 21.50 13.81
CA HIS A 145 4.05 22.70 13.82
C HIS A 145 3.90 23.53 12.54
N ALA A 146 2.66 23.63 12.02
CA ALA A 146 2.38 24.42 10.83
C ALA A 146 2.75 25.90 11.05
N GLY A 147 3.46 26.50 10.09
CA GLY A 147 3.98 27.87 10.18
C GLY A 147 5.42 27.99 10.67
N GLU A 148 5.97 26.92 11.24
CA GLU A 148 7.38 26.85 11.59
C GLU A 148 8.23 26.33 10.43
N ALA A 149 9.51 26.70 10.46
CA ALA A 149 10.50 26.25 9.49
C ALA A 149 11.52 25.35 10.19
N PHE A 150 11.59 24.09 9.74
CA PHE A 150 12.52 23.11 10.31
C PHE A 150 13.78 22.97 9.48
N TYR A 151 14.88 22.50 10.09
CA TYR A 151 16.00 21.91 9.37
C TYR A 151 15.86 20.38 9.26
N SER A 152 16.50 19.79 8.25
CA SER A 152 16.54 18.33 8.04
C SER A 152 17.15 17.58 9.23
N LYS A 153 18.15 18.18 9.89
CA LYS A 153 18.80 17.67 11.09
C LYS A 153 17.86 17.72 12.30
N ASP A 154 17.18 18.84 12.51
CA ASP A 154 16.22 19.00 13.62
C ASP A 154 15.07 17.99 13.50
N LEU A 155 14.56 17.76 12.28
CA LEU A 155 13.56 16.72 12.03
C LEU A 155 14.09 15.32 12.30
N ALA A 156 15.38 15.07 11.98
CA ALA A 156 16.02 13.77 12.22
C ALA A 156 16.14 13.48 13.72
N GLU A 157 16.52 14.48 14.50
CA GLU A 157 16.60 14.40 15.96
C GLU A 157 15.22 14.28 16.58
N ALA A 158 14.28 15.17 16.26
CA ALA A 158 12.92 15.20 16.83
C ALA A 158 12.13 13.92 16.56
N LEU A 159 12.29 13.30 15.39
CA LEU A 159 11.57 12.09 15.02
C LEU A 159 12.37 10.81 15.23
N SER A 160 13.64 10.91 15.67
CA SER A 160 14.59 9.78 15.73
C SER A 160 14.63 9.00 14.41
N LEU A 161 14.66 9.71 13.28
CA LEU A 161 14.69 9.16 11.92
C LEU A 161 15.97 9.58 11.19
N LYS A 162 16.41 8.78 10.22
CA LYS A 162 17.57 9.15 9.39
C LYS A 162 17.22 10.32 8.48
N ALA A 163 18.12 11.30 8.36
CA ALA A 163 17.95 12.46 7.48
C ALA A 163 17.60 12.07 6.03
N ARG A 164 18.19 11.00 5.50
CA ARG A 164 17.87 10.47 4.16
C ARG A 164 16.40 10.04 4.01
N ASP A 165 15.82 9.43 5.05
CA ASP A 165 14.44 8.96 5.03
C ASP A 165 13.48 10.17 5.11
N ILE A 166 13.87 11.20 5.86
CA ILE A 166 13.15 12.48 5.94
C ILE A 166 13.17 13.17 4.59
N MET A 167 14.36 13.39 4.01
CA MET A 167 14.49 14.10 2.73
C MET A 167 13.76 13.40 1.59
N ALA A 168 13.78 12.06 1.53
CA ALA A 168 13.02 11.30 0.54
C ALA A 168 11.50 11.54 0.65
N ASN A 169 10.96 11.61 1.88
CA ASN A 169 9.55 11.89 2.10
C ASN A 169 9.22 13.38 1.88
N VAL A 170 10.06 14.29 2.36
CA VAL A 170 9.89 15.75 2.19
C VAL A 170 9.87 16.12 0.70
N ARG A 171 10.79 15.61 -0.11
CA ARG A 171 10.77 15.79 -1.59
C ARG A 171 9.50 15.24 -2.23
N ARG A 172 8.99 14.12 -1.70
CA ARG A 172 7.72 13.53 -2.15
C ARG A 172 6.50 14.34 -1.71
N PHE A 173 6.57 15.04 -0.59
CA PHE A 173 5.52 15.96 -0.12
C PHE A 173 5.56 17.27 -0.91
N GLU A 174 6.75 17.74 -1.28
CA GLU A 174 6.97 18.87 -2.16
C GLU A 174 6.35 18.66 -3.54
N SER A 175 6.58 17.50 -4.17
CA SER A 175 5.96 17.18 -5.47
C SER A 175 4.43 17.06 -5.41
N LYS A 176 3.86 16.99 -4.20
CA LYS A 176 2.42 16.99 -3.93
C LYS A 176 1.92 18.33 -3.39
N SER A 177 2.75 19.36 -3.37
CA SER A 177 2.45 20.69 -2.85
C SER A 177 2.00 20.71 -1.38
N LEU A 178 2.40 19.70 -0.60
CA LEU A 178 2.11 19.64 0.84
C LEU A 178 3.15 20.41 1.66
N VAL A 179 4.36 20.57 1.12
CA VAL A 179 5.50 21.19 1.78
C VAL A 179 6.26 22.01 0.74
N ILE A 180 6.77 23.18 1.12
CA ILE A 180 7.76 23.92 0.32
C ILE A 180 9.15 23.61 0.87
N VAL A 181 10.07 23.24 -0.03
CA VAL A 181 11.47 22.96 0.29
C VAL A 181 12.34 24.05 -0.32
N ARG A 182 12.98 24.87 0.51
CA ARG A 182 13.95 25.88 0.04
C ARG A 182 15.37 25.39 0.31
N GLY A 183 16.22 25.41 -0.72
CA GLY A 183 17.66 25.19 -0.59
C GLY A 183 18.36 26.46 -0.10
N TYR A 184 19.43 26.30 0.69
CA TYR A 184 20.27 27.43 1.10
C TYR A 184 21.42 27.65 0.10
N GLY A 185 21.64 28.91 -0.28
CA GLY A 185 22.84 29.34 -0.99
C GLY A 185 24.02 29.45 -0.03
N SER A 186 25.21 29.04 -0.48
CA SER A 186 26.45 29.00 0.31
C SER A 186 27.02 30.38 0.71
N GLY A 187 26.36 31.48 0.37
CA GLY A 187 26.87 32.85 0.53
C GLY A 187 26.44 33.59 1.79
N GLU A 188 25.32 33.22 2.42
CA GLU A 188 24.75 33.99 3.53
C GLU A 188 24.95 33.27 4.86
N ARG A 189 25.98 33.69 5.61
CA ARG A 189 26.11 33.42 7.04
C ARG A 189 25.10 34.23 7.88
N GLN A 190 23.93 34.57 7.33
CA GLN A 190 22.87 35.23 8.08
C GLN A 190 21.84 34.22 8.55
N THR A 191 21.85 34.03 9.85
CA THR A 191 20.93 33.20 10.63
C THR A 191 19.70 34.05 10.97
N PRO A 192 18.45 33.62 10.71
CA PRO A 192 17.33 34.11 11.48
C PRO A 192 17.30 33.34 12.80
N SER A 193 17.55 34.06 13.89
CA SER A 193 17.52 33.60 15.28
C SER A 193 16.18 32.93 15.60
N ARG A 194 16.14 31.90 16.46
CA ARG A 194 16.23 32.09 17.91
C ARG A 194 16.98 30.96 18.62
N ARG A 195 18.30 30.92 18.42
CA ARG A 195 19.40 30.57 19.35
C ARG A 195 20.47 29.71 18.67
N THR A 196 21.65 30.30 18.55
CA THR A 196 22.95 29.69 18.17
C THR A 196 23.95 30.23 19.22
N PRO A 197 25.05 29.56 19.66
CA PRO A 197 25.92 28.62 18.93
C PRO A 197 26.39 27.37 19.74
N LYS A 198 27.00 26.31 19.16
CA LYS A 198 28.40 26.22 18.72
C LYS A 198 28.67 25.14 17.66
N ARG A 199 29.67 25.49 16.82
CA ARG A 199 30.51 24.75 15.86
C ARG A 199 30.58 23.22 15.98
N GLY A 200 30.56 22.56 14.82
CA GLY A 200 31.22 21.28 14.61
C GLY A 200 30.48 20.36 13.67
N LEU A 201 30.87 20.38 12.38
CA LEU A 201 30.46 19.43 11.33
C LEU A 201 28.95 19.30 11.07
N ALA A 202 28.63 18.61 9.97
CA ALA A 202 27.31 18.06 9.64
C ALA A 202 26.35 18.94 8.81
N GLU A 203 26.10 18.40 7.62
CA GLU A 203 24.79 18.24 6.97
C GLU A 203 23.93 19.48 6.72
N LYS A 204 23.69 19.72 5.42
CA LYS A 204 23.01 20.88 4.86
C LYS A 204 21.58 21.05 5.44
N PRO A 205 21.24 22.21 6.01
CA PRO A 205 19.89 22.53 6.48
C PRO A 205 18.88 22.61 5.32
N VAL A 206 17.59 22.36 5.57
CA VAL A 206 16.52 22.47 4.56
C VAL A 206 15.26 23.01 5.21
N ARG A 207 14.76 24.17 4.78
CA ARG A 207 13.55 24.82 5.29
C ARG A 207 12.31 24.06 4.80
N VAL A 208 11.49 23.55 5.72
CA VAL A 208 10.20 22.91 5.42
C VAL A 208 9.08 23.84 5.90
N LEU A 209 8.41 24.53 4.98
CA LEU A 209 7.19 25.29 5.27
C LEU A 209 5.98 24.48 4.80
N LEU A 210 5.07 24.18 5.72
CA LEU A 210 3.76 23.64 5.36
C LEU A 210 2.91 24.77 4.78
N LEU A 211 2.46 24.57 3.54
CA LEU A 211 1.33 25.33 3.03
C LEU A 211 0.09 24.86 3.78
N GLY A 212 -0.50 25.76 4.56
CA GLY A 212 -1.70 25.50 5.34
C GLY A 212 -2.78 24.81 4.52
N SER A 213 -3.48 23.89 5.18
CA SER A 213 -4.69 23.25 4.68
C SER A 213 -5.73 24.31 4.30
N GLY A 214 -5.93 24.50 3.00
CA GLY A 214 -7.00 25.30 2.44
C GLY A 214 -6.58 26.73 2.10
N LEU A 215 -6.30 26.96 0.82
CA LEU A 215 -6.84 28.05 -0.02
C LEU A 215 -6.02 28.12 -1.31
N ARG A 216 -6.72 28.12 -2.44
CA ARG A 216 -6.15 28.50 -3.74
C ARG A 216 -5.55 29.88 -3.60
N PHE A 217 -4.32 30.09 -4.09
CA PHE A 217 -3.94 31.41 -4.59
C PHE A 217 -3.28 31.29 -5.96
N PRO A 218 -3.62 32.21 -6.87
CA PRO A 218 -3.28 32.16 -8.28
C PRO A 218 -1.81 32.51 -8.48
N HIS A 219 -1.29 32.02 -9.59
CA HIS A 219 -0.16 32.56 -10.37
C HIS A 219 0.52 33.80 -9.76
N LEU A 220 1.64 33.61 -9.08
CA LEU A 220 2.68 34.64 -9.03
C LEU A 220 3.67 34.35 -10.14
N GLY A 221 3.30 34.81 -11.34
CA GLY A 221 4.25 35.10 -12.39
C GLY A 221 4.91 36.45 -12.11
N GLY A 222 6.18 36.56 -12.49
CA GLY A 222 6.72 37.78 -13.07
C GLY A 222 7.41 38.79 -12.16
N ALA A 223 8.70 38.95 -12.47
CA ALA A 223 9.46 40.20 -12.56
C ALA A 223 10.21 40.75 -11.32
N LEU A 224 11.53 40.81 -11.55
CA LEU A 224 12.62 41.58 -10.93
C LEU A 224 13.14 41.10 -9.56
#